data_AF-A0A7S3V0D4-F1
#
_entry.id   AF-A0A7S3V0D4-F1
#
_cell.length_a   1.000
_cell.length_b   1.000
_cell.length_c   1.000
_cell.angle_alpha   90.00
_cell.angle_beta   90.00
_cell.angle_gamma   90.00
#
_symmetry.space_group_name_H-M   'P 1'
#
loop_
_entity.id
_entity.type
_entity.pdbx_description
1 polymer ?
#
loop_
_entity_poly.entity_id
_entity_poly.type
_entity_poly.pdbx_seq_one_letter_code
_entity_poly.pdbx_strand_id
1 'polypeptide(L)'
;MEVTITETRKKFGRDTSYFSETKTNELEYMDSEENLSANYVAANPVTIELDTVALVQLSSVNTEVIRTQSLRVQHREGGWPKDIDPAENQDVARFRKKAEKDEEYKATMKRL
;
A
#
# COMPACT_ATOMS: atom_id res chain seq x y z
N MET A 1 12.94 -2.11 23.04
CA MET A 1 12.23 -0.85 22.70
C MET A 1 11.13 -0.68 23.72
N GLU A 2 11.25 0.30 24.61
CA GLU A 2 10.14 0.71 25.47
C GLU A 2 9.22 1.59 24.63
N VAL A 3 7.94 1.19 24.52
CA VAL A 3 6.95 1.99 23.81
C VAL A 3 6.15 2.77 24.85
N THR A 4 6.50 4.05 24.98
CA THR A 4 5.80 5.01 25.83
C THR A 4 4.58 5.52 25.08
N ILE A 5 3.38 5.22 25.59
CA ILE A 5 2.14 5.75 25.03
C ILE A 5 1.96 7.18 25.55
N THR A 6 2.13 8.15 24.65
CA THR A 6 1.94 9.58 24.92
C THR A 6 0.56 10.02 24.47
N GLU A 7 -0.42 9.98 25.39
CA GLU A 7 -1.71 10.63 25.16
C GLU A 7 -1.61 12.14 25.36
N THR A 8 -2.43 12.89 24.62
CA THR A 8 -2.43 14.37 24.70
C THR A 8 -2.93 14.84 26.08
N ARG A 9 -2.17 15.75 26.73
CA ARG A 9 -2.49 16.29 28.08
C ARG A 9 -3.94 16.78 28.22
N LYS A 10 -4.53 17.27 27.13
CA LYS A 10 -5.92 17.77 27.05
C LYS A 10 -6.99 16.69 27.36
N LYS A 11 -6.67 15.40 27.19
CA LYS A 11 -7.58 14.30 27.54
C LYS A 11 -7.54 13.93 29.03
N PHE A 12 -6.48 14.32 29.75
CA PHE A 12 -6.35 14.07 31.17
C PHE A 12 -7.02 15.19 31.97
N GLY A 13 -7.75 14.83 33.03
CA GLY A 13 -8.39 15.81 33.91
C GLY A 13 -9.57 16.55 33.26
N ARG A 14 -10.36 15.88 32.41
CA ARG A 14 -11.67 16.42 32.01
C ARG A 14 -12.44 16.80 33.27
N ASP A 15 -13.08 17.97 33.21
CA ASP A 15 -13.76 18.56 34.35
C ASP A 15 -14.78 17.58 34.95
N THR A 16 -14.76 17.42 36.27
CA THR A 16 -15.69 16.54 37.00
C THR A 16 -17.09 17.14 37.11
N SER A 17 -17.35 18.28 36.46
CA SER A 17 -18.66 18.93 36.41
C SER A 17 -19.76 18.05 35.79
N TYR A 18 -19.41 17.03 34.99
CA TYR A 18 -20.36 15.99 34.54
C TYR A 18 -20.87 15.07 35.67
N PHE A 19 -20.23 15.07 36.84
CA PHE A 19 -20.71 14.36 38.03
C PHE A 19 -21.65 15.22 38.90
N SER A 20 -22.06 16.39 38.42
CA SER A 20 -23.15 17.14 39.05
C SER A 20 -24.48 16.40 38.87
N GLU A 21 -25.42 16.60 39.81
CA GLU A 21 -26.79 16.08 39.69
C GLU A 21 -27.43 16.61 38.39
N THR A 22 -27.34 15.79 37.35
CA THR A 22 -28.01 16.04 36.08
C THR A 22 -29.44 15.51 36.23
N LYS A 23 -30.43 16.25 35.73
CA LYS A 23 -31.81 15.74 35.69
C LYS A 23 -31.82 14.42 34.92
N THR A 24 -32.38 13.38 35.53
CA THR A 24 -32.61 12.09 34.87
C THR A 24 -33.46 12.34 33.63
N ASN A 25 -32.85 12.24 32.45
CA ASN A 25 -33.57 12.22 31.21
C ASN A 25 -34.01 10.77 30.98
N GLU A 26 -35.28 10.48 31.21
CA GLU A 26 -35.89 9.23 30.78
C GLU A 26 -35.88 9.24 29.24
N LEU A 27 -34.91 8.55 28.64
CA LEU A 27 -34.72 8.56 27.19
C LEU A 27 -35.84 7.80 26.47
N GLU A 28 -36.28 6.69 27.06
CA GLU A 28 -37.35 5.85 26.51
C GLU A 28 -37.87 4.88 27.58
N TYR A 29 -39.18 4.65 27.59
CA TYR A 29 -39.83 3.62 28.41
C TYR A 29 -40.15 2.42 27.52
N MET A 30 -39.55 1.27 27.82
CA MET A 30 -39.79 0.03 27.10
C MET A 30 -40.75 -0.84 27.92
N ASP A 31 -41.89 -1.20 27.32
CA ASP A 31 -42.81 -2.17 27.92
C ASP A 31 -42.16 -3.55 28.01
N SER A 32 -42.43 -4.28 29.08
CA SER A 32 -41.94 -5.64 29.25
C SER A 32 -42.66 -6.59 28.29
N GLU A 33 -41.91 -7.22 27.38
CA GLU A 33 -42.47 -8.26 26.52
C GLU A 33 -42.80 -9.53 27.33
N GLU A 34 -44.08 -9.94 27.29
CA GLU A 34 -44.60 -11.10 28.03
C GLU A 34 -43.94 -12.43 27.60
N ASN A 35 -43.45 -12.50 26.36
CA ASN A 35 -42.74 -13.68 25.86
C ASN A 35 -41.33 -13.84 26.48
N LEU A 36 -40.68 -12.74 26.86
CA LEU A 36 -39.37 -12.77 27.52
C LEU A 36 -39.50 -13.10 29.01
N SER A 37 -40.57 -12.63 29.66
CA SER A 37 -40.81 -12.91 31.08
C SER A 37 -41.11 -14.39 31.31
N ALA A 38 -41.84 -15.04 30.39
CA ALA A 38 -42.11 -16.48 30.45
C ALA A 38 -40.84 -17.36 30.38
N ASN A 39 -39.78 -16.85 29.75
CA ASN A 39 -38.50 -17.57 29.57
C ASN A 39 -37.41 -17.10 30.54
N TYR A 40 -37.73 -16.22 31.50
CA TYR A 40 -36.77 -15.73 32.47
C TYR A 40 -36.39 -16.81 33.48
N VAL A 41 -35.09 -17.13 33.57
CA VAL A 41 -34.54 -18.02 34.58
C VAL A 41 -33.57 -17.22 35.45
N ALA A 42 -33.86 -17.15 36.76
CA ALA A 42 -33.00 -16.47 37.71
C ALA A 42 -31.69 -17.27 37.92
N ALA A 43 -30.58 -16.75 37.41
CA ALA A 43 -29.26 -17.30 37.71
C ALA A 43 -28.85 -16.89 39.14
N ASN A 44 -28.44 -17.86 39.95
CA ASN A 44 -27.91 -17.62 41.30
C ASN A 44 -26.93 -18.75 41.69
N PRO A 45 -25.64 -18.46 41.99
CA PRO A 45 -24.99 -17.14 41.96
C PRO A 45 -24.61 -16.69 40.55
N VAL A 46 -24.63 -15.37 40.33
CA VAL A 46 -24.12 -14.74 39.11
C VAL A 46 -22.73 -14.21 39.42
N THR A 47 -21.71 -14.85 38.86
CA THR A 47 -20.33 -14.34 38.89
C THR A 47 -20.06 -13.67 37.55
N ILE A 48 -19.81 -12.36 37.58
CA ILE A 48 -19.42 -11.58 36.40
C ILE A 48 -18.01 -11.06 36.68
N GLU A 49 -17.08 -11.41 35.81
CA GLU A 49 -15.73 -10.84 35.82
C GLU A 49 -15.73 -9.68 34.81
N LEU A 50 -15.44 -8.47 35.29
CA LEU A 50 -15.37 -7.26 34.48
C LEU A 50 -13.93 -6.74 34.54
N ASP A 51 -13.25 -6.76 33.41
CA ASP A 51 -11.98 -6.06 33.27
C ASP A 51 -12.24 -4.57 33.03
N THR A 52 -11.71 -3.71 33.91
CA THR A 52 -11.73 -2.25 33.75
C THR A 52 -10.53 -1.72 32.97
N VAL A 53 -9.68 -2.62 32.48
CA VAL A 53 -8.44 -2.29 31.79
C VAL A 53 -8.66 -2.32 30.28
N ALA A 54 -8.24 -1.26 29.60
CA ALA A 54 -8.25 -1.22 28.15
C ALA A 54 -7.27 -2.27 27.59
N LEU A 55 -7.79 -3.21 26.80
CA LEU A 55 -6.99 -4.23 26.14
C LEU A 55 -6.21 -3.57 24.99
N VAL A 56 -4.96 -3.22 25.26
CA VAL A 56 -4.07 -2.60 24.26
C VAL A 56 -3.14 -3.65 23.68
N GLN A 57 -3.22 -3.85 22.37
CA GLN A 57 -2.28 -4.68 21.62
C GLN A 57 -1.38 -3.78 20.78
N LEU A 58 -0.06 -3.98 20.91
CA LEU A 58 0.93 -3.28 20.12
C LEU A 58 1.68 -4.30 19.27
N SER A 59 1.62 -4.13 17.94
CA SER A 59 2.44 -4.88 17.00
C SER A 59 3.36 -3.91 16.27
N SER A 60 4.67 -4.14 16.35
CA SER A 60 5.66 -3.43 15.57
C SER A 60 6.30 -4.39 14.57
N VAL A 61 6.26 -4.03 13.29
CA VAL A 61 6.87 -4.82 12.21
C VAL A 61 7.82 -3.91 11.46
N ASN A 62 9.08 -4.33 11.34
CA ASN A 62 10.08 -3.67 10.52
C ASN A 62 10.17 -4.40 9.19
N THR A 63 9.96 -3.69 8.07
CA THR A 63 10.10 -4.28 6.73
C THR A 63 11.33 -3.71 6.05
N GLU A 64 12.12 -4.59 5.45
CA GLU A 64 13.31 -4.20 4.72
C GLU A 64 12.93 -3.60 3.37
N VAL A 65 13.58 -2.50 2.99
CA VAL A 65 13.34 -1.83 1.71
C VAL A 65 14.25 -2.44 0.65
N ILE A 66 13.66 -3.19 -0.28
CA ILE A 66 14.36 -3.69 -1.47
C ILE A 66 14.45 -2.57 -2.50
N ARG A 67 15.67 -2.17 -2.87
CA ARG A 67 15.92 -1.18 -3.92
C ARG A 67 16.08 -1.88 -5.27
N THR A 68 15.14 -1.67 -6.16
CA THR A 68 15.21 -2.17 -7.55
C THR A 68 15.46 -1.02 -8.51
N GLN A 69 16.37 -1.20 -9.46
CA GLN A 69 16.61 -0.26 -10.55
C GLN A 69 16.39 -0.96 -11.89
N SER A 70 15.60 -0.34 -12.75
CA SER A 70 15.41 -0.81 -14.12
C SER A 70 16.55 -0.30 -14.98
N LEU A 71 17.43 -1.22 -15.43
CA LEU A 71 18.51 -0.93 -16.37
C LEU A 71 18.07 -1.33 -17.78
N ARG A 72 18.34 -0.48 -18.76
CA ARG A 72 18.13 -0.79 -20.18
C ARG A 72 19.49 -0.95 -20.85
N VAL A 73 19.64 -2.02 -21.62
CA VAL A 73 20.77 -2.21 -22.54
C VAL A 73 20.32 -1.75 -23.92
N GLN A 74 21.04 -0.80 -24.50
CA GLN A 74 20.86 -0.40 -25.90
C GLN A 74 21.99 -1.02 -26.73
N HIS A 75 21.65 -1.96 -27.59
CA HIS A 75 22.59 -2.49 -28.58
C HIS A 75 22.84 -1.41 -29.64
N ARG A 76 24.04 -0.81 -29.62
CA ARG A 76 24.48 0.15 -30.65
C ARG A 76 25.18 -0.51 -31.84
N GLU A 77 25.65 -1.75 -31.69
CA GLU A 77 26.62 -2.37 -32.60
C GLU A 77 26.02 -3.51 -33.45
N GLY A 78 24.74 -3.80 -33.30
CA GLY A 78 24.05 -4.84 -34.07
C GLY A 78 23.49 -4.29 -35.39
N GLY A 79 23.73 -5.01 -36.49
CA GLY A 79 23.10 -4.72 -37.79
C GLY A 79 23.99 -4.91 -39.01
N TRP A 80 25.29 -5.16 -38.82
CA TRP A 80 26.21 -5.41 -39.93
C TRP A 80 26.05 -6.85 -40.44
N PRO A 81 26.06 -7.07 -41.77
CA PRO A 81 26.08 -8.43 -42.33
C PRO A 81 27.30 -9.21 -41.84
N LYS A 82 27.18 -10.53 -41.79
CA LYS A 82 28.21 -11.45 -41.28
C LYS A 82 29.60 -11.25 -41.92
N ASP A 83 29.63 -10.78 -43.16
CA ASP A 83 30.86 -10.62 -43.94
C ASP A 83 31.52 -9.23 -43.79
N ILE A 84 31.01 -8.36 -42.92
CA ILE A 84 31.50 -6.98 -42.75
C ILE A 84 31.85 -6.74 -41.30
N ASP A 85 33.11 -6.36 -41.06
CA ASP A 85 33.57 -5.94 -39.75
C ASP A 85 33.26 -4.45 -39.52
N PRO A 86 32.44 -4.09 -38.51
CA PRO A 86 32.16 -2.70 -38.19
C PRO A 86 33.35 -1.93 -37.61
N ALA A 87 34.38 -2.61 -37.13
CA ALA A 87 35.61 -1.97 -36.63
C ALA A 87 36.51 -1.49 -37.78
N GLU A 88 36.38 -2.09 -38.97
CA GLU A 88 37.17 -1.73 -40.15
C GLU A 88 36.43 -0.69 -41.02
N ASN A 89 36.97 0.52 -41.05
CA ASN A 89 36.39 1.64 -41.80
C ASN A 89 36.32 1.37 -43.31
N GLN A 90 37.25 0.60 -43.87
CA GLN A 90 37.24 0.28 -45.30
C GLN A 90 36.04 -0.59 -45.69
N ASP A 91 35.71 -1.60 -44.87
CA ASP A 91 34.61 -2.53 -45.14
C ASP A 91 33.25 -1.85 -44.95
N VAL A 92 33.14 -1.01 -43.92
CA VAL A 92 31.97 -0.15 -43.72
C VAL A 92 31.76 0.80 -44.91
N ALA A 93 32.83 1.46 -45.40
CA ALA A 93 32.73 2.38 -46.53
C ALA A 93 32.37 1.67 -47.84
N ARG A 94 32.90 0.47 -48.07
CA ARG A 94 32.56 -0.37 -49.23
C ARG A 94 31.10 -0.80 -49.18
N PHE A 95 30.63 -1.27 -48.03
CA PHE A 95 29.23 -1.68 -47.87
C PHE A 95 28.26 -0.52 -48.08
N ARG A 96 28.53 0.65 -47.50
CA ARG A 96 27.68 1.85 -47.70
C ARG A 96 27.60 2.25 -49.16
N LYS A 97 28.73 2.31 -49.88
CA LYS A 97 28.75 2.61 -51.32
C LYS A 97 28.01 1.58 -52.17
N LYS A 98 28.06 0.30 -51.76
CA LYS A 98 27.31 -0.78 -52.42
C LYS A 98 25.80 -0.62 -52.21
N ALA A 99 25.37 -0.33 -50.98
CA ALA A 99 23.97 -0.11 -50.63
C ALA A 99 23.38 1.14 -51.31
N GLU A 100 24.12 2.24 -51.38
CA GLU A 100 23.69 3.47 -52.06
C GLU A 100 23.47 3.31 -53.57
N LYS A 101 24.17 2.36 -54.19
CA LYS A 101 24.02 2.04 -55.61
C LYS A 101 22.82 1.15 -55.92
N ASP A 102 22.20 0.54 -54.91
CA ASP A 102 21.07 -0.36 -55.07
C ASP A 102 19.85 0.37 -55.64
N GLU A 103 19.22 -0.19 -56.67
CA GLU A 103 18.06 0.41 -57.33
C GLU A 103 16.83 0.38 -56.41
N GLU A 104 16.70 -0.62 -55.55
CA GLU A 104 15.61 -0.70 -54.56
C GLU A 104 15.75 0.40 -53.48
N TYR A 105 16.98 0.67 -53.04
CA TYR A 105 17.27 1.78 -52.13
C TYR A 105 16.94 3.14 -52.77
N LYS A 106 17.29 3.35 -54.04
CA LYS A 106 16.94 4.59 -54.75
C LYS A 106 15.43 4.75 -54.96
N ALA A 107 14.73 3.67 -55.29
CA ALA A 107 13.29 3.70 -55.51
C ALA A 107 12.52 4.01 -54.21
N THR A 108 12.94 3.45 -53.08
CA THR A 108 12.34 3.72 -51.77
C THR A 108 12.63 5.13 -51.27
N MET A 109 13.85 5.64 -51.45
CA MET A 109 14.21 7.04 -51.12
C MET A 109 13.46 8.08 -51.94
N LYS A 110 13.14 7.78 -53.21
CA LYS A 110 12.31 8.66 -54.05
C LYS A 110 10.82 8.66 -53.66
N ARG A 111 10.37 7.67 -52.90
CA ARG A 111 8.97 7.50 -52.46
C ARG A 111 8.70 8.16 -51.10
N LEU A 112 9.74 8.59 -50.39
CA LEU A 112 9.69 9.43 -49.20
C LEU A 112 9.51 10.90 -49.59
#